data_AF-A0A938R4E0-F1
#
_entry.id   AF-A0A938R4E0-F1
#
_cell.length_a   1.000
_cell.length_b   1.000
_cell.length_c   1.000
_cell.angle_alpha   90.00
_cell.angle_beta   90.00
_cell.angle_gamma   90.00
#
_symmetry.space_group_name_H-M   'P 1'
#
loop_
_entity.id
_entity.type
_entity.pdbx_description
1 polymer ?
#
loop_
_entity_poly.entity_id
_entity_poly.type
_entity_poly.pdbx_seq_one_letter_code
_entity_poly.pdbx_strand_id
1 'polypeptide(L)'
;MLTLLISFLPQEAWILVLMAGGFLIMLGFRKLGFSLVGIMILLAIFFPFLESFVLALPAEIQGLLFLVFCFFVVRLLLGRRIFENILSRLIYDLIKIPFKFVAWFFRVPNRRA
;
A
#
# COMPACT_ATOMS: atom_id res chain seq x y z
N MET A 1 16.05 6.92 -8.55
CA MET A 1 14.64 6.96 -8.12
C MET A 1 14.36 6.07 -6.91
N LEU A 2 15.08 4.97 -6.69
CA LEU A 2 14.96 4.19 -5.44
C LEU A 2 15.52 4.91 -4.19
N THR A 3 16.47 5.82 -4.40
CA THR A 3 16.87 6.83 -3.42
C THR A 3 15.71 7.71 -2.95
N LEU A 4 14.68 7.94 -3.78
CA LEU A 4 13.45 8.64 -3.35
C LEU A 4 12.56 7.77 -2.45
N LEU A 5 12.59 6.45 -2.65
CA LEU A 5 11.81 5.48 -1.89
C LEU A 5 12.36 5.26 -0.48
N ILE A 6 13.69 5.20 -0.36
CA ILE A 6 14.38 5.17 0.94
C ILE A 6 14.30 6.55 1.63
N SER A 7 14.21 7.66 0.90
CA SER A 7 14.00 8.99 1.51
C SER A 7 12.55 9.30 1.88
N PHE A 8 11.57 8.48 1.48
CA PHE A 8 10.20 8.58 1.99
C PHE A 8 10.04 8.01 3.40
N LEU A 9 10.96 7.16 3.85
CA LEU A 9 11.11 6.81 5.25
C LEU A 9 12.36 7.54 5.78
N PRO A 10 12.21 8.74 6.36
CA PRO A 10 13.33 9.42 7.00
C PRO A 10 14.10 8.43 7.89
N GLN A 11 15.43 8.45 7.89
CA GLN A 11 16.23 7.60 8.78
C GLN A 11 15.79 7.77 10.25
N GLU A 12 15.20 8.92 10.56
CA GLU A 12 14.60 9.33 11.80
C GLU A 12 13.31 8.56 12.14
N ALA A 13 12.57 8.05 11.16
CA ALA A 13 11.36 7.27 11.37
C ALA A 13 11.62 5.93 12.07
N TRP A 14 12.84 5.39 11.94
CA TRP A 14 13.25 4.16 12.64
C TRP A 14 13.21 4.36 14.16
N ILE A 15 13.69 5.51 14.63
CA ILE A 15 13.70 5.88 16.05
C ILE A 15 12.26 6.04 16.56
N LEU A 16 11.40 6.70 15.77
CA LEU A 16 9.99 6.89 16.12
C LEU A 16 9.23 5.56 16.25
N VAL A 17 9.47 4.61 15.35
CA VAL A 17 8.84 3.29 15.42
C VAL A 17 9.34 2.49 16.63
N LEU A 18 10.62 2.62 16.97
CA LEU A 18 11.21 2.00 18.15
C LEU A 18 10.65 2.59 19.45
N MET A 19 10.50 3.92 19.50
CA MET A 19 9.83 4.63 20.59
C MET A 19 8.36 4.17 20.72
N ALA A 20 7.62 4.10 19.62
CA ALA A 20 6.23 3.62 19.61
C ALA A 20 6.13 2.17 20.11
N GLY A 21 7.07 1.31 19.72
CA GLY A 21 7.18 -0.06 20.24
C GLY A 21 7.39 -0.08 21.76
N GLY A 22 8.30 0.75 22.28
CA GLY A 22 8.52 0.90 23.72
C GLY A 22 7.28 1.38 24.48
N PHE A 23 6.60 2.40 23.96
CA PHE A 23 5.33 2.89 24.51
C PHE A 23 4.25 1.81 24.54
N LEU A 24 4.12 1.00 23.48
CA LEU A 24 3.16 -0.11 23.44
C LEU A 24 3.45 -1.18 24.51
N ILE A 25 4.73 -1.46 24.78
CA ILE A 25 5.12 -2.38 25.86
C ILE A 25 4.73 -1.80 27.23
N MET A 26 4.98 -0.51 27.46
CA MET A 26 4.62 0.19 28.70
C MET A 26 3.10 0.22 28.94
N LEU A 27 2.30 0.42 27.88
CA LEU A 27 0.83 0.42 27.94
C LEU A 27 0.22 -0.98 28.11
N GLY A 28 1.03 -2.04 28.21
CA GLY A 28 0.56 -3.41 28.42
C GLY A 28 0.31 -4.22 27.15
N PHE A 29 0.45 -3.61 25.96
CA PHE A 29 0.34 -4.29 24.66
C PHE A 29 1.64 -5.01 24.27
N ARG A 30 2.15 -5.85 25.19
CA ARG A 30 3.47 -6.50 25.08
C ARG A 30 3.67 -7.25 23.76
N LYS A 31 2.66 -8.01 23.31
CA LYS A 31 2.77 -8.80 22.06
C LYS A 31 2.97 -7.92 20.82
N LEU A 32 2.26 -6.80 20.73
CA LEU A 32 2.40 -5.86 19.61
C LEU A 32 3.71 -5.10 19.69
N GLY A 33 4.09 -4.63 20.88
CA GLY A 33 5.36 -3.92 21.08
C GLY A 33 6.59 -4.78 20.79
N PHE A 34 6.65 -6.02 21.32
CA PHE A 34 7.73 -6.96 21.01
C PHE A 34 7.74 -7.36 19.54
N SER A 35 6.57 -7.53 18.91
CA SER A 35 6.49 -7.81 17.47
C SER A 35 7.06 -6.66 16.65
N LEU A 36 6.74 -5.41 17.00
CA LEU A 36 7.24 -4.22 16.31
C LEU A 36 8.76 -4.09 16.45
N VAL A 37 9.28 -4.21 17.67
CA VAL A 37 10.73 -4.14 17.93
C VAL A 37 11.46 -5.29 17.26
N GLY A 38 10.94 -6.51 17.31
CA GLY A 38 11.53 -7.69 16.67
C GLY A 38 11.58 -7.56 15.15
N ILE A 39 10.49 -7.07 14.53
CA ILE A 39 10.45 -6.78 13.09
C ILE A 39 11.52 -5.74 12.73
N MET A 40 11.66 -4.67 13.53
CA MET A 40 12.64 -3.61 13.28
C MET A 40 14.09 -4.12 13.35
N ILE A 41 14.42 -4.94 14.35
CA ILE A 41 15.77 -5.53 14.48
C ILE A 41 16.06 -6.44 13.29
N LEU A 42 15.12 -7.30 12.92
CA LEU A 42 15.24 -8.14 11.72
C LEU A 42 15.44 -7.28 10.47
N LEU A 43 14.64 -6.23 10.28
CA LEU A 43 14.76 -5.33 9.15
C LEU A 43 16.12 -4.64 9.11
N ALA A 44 16.66 -4.20 10.25
CA ALA A 44 17.98 -3.58 10.33
C ALA A 44 19.10 -4.53 9.90
N ILE A 45 19.03 -5.80 10.31
CA ILE A 45 20.03 -6.83 9.95
C ILE A 45 19.92 -7.20 8.47
N PHE A 46 18.70 -7.32 7.95
CA PHE A 46 18.44 -7.70 6.57
C PHE A 46 18.46 -6.53 5.58
N PHE A 47 18.49 -5.28 6.06
CA PHE A 47 18.52 -4.08 5.24
C PHE A 47 19.62 -4.09 4.17
N PRO A 48 20.91 -4.37 4.47
CA PRO A 48 21.97 -4.38 3.45
C PRO A 48 21.74 -5.44 2.36
N PHE A 49 21.09 -6.56 2.71
CA PHE A 49 20.73 -7.60 1.76
C PHE A 49 19.54 -7.18 0.88
N LEU A 50 18.54 -6.54 1.48
CA LEU A 50 17.38 -6.01 0.76
C LEU A 50 17.78 -4.89 -0.21
N GLU A 51 18.65 -3.99 0.22
CA GLU A 51 19.17 -2.91 -0.62
C GLU A 51 19.91 -3.47 -1.84
N SER A 52 20.83 -4.42 -1.62
CA SER A 52 21.59 -5.07 -2.69
C SER A 52 20.67 -5.84 -3.66
N PHE A 53 19.67 -6.54 -3.13
CA PHE A 53 18.69 -7.28 -3.95
C PHE A 53 17.84 -6.35 -4.79
N VAL A 54 17.40 -5.23 -4.21
CA VAL A 54 16.54 -4.26 -4.90
C VAL A 54 17.33 -3.50 -5.97
N LEU A 55 18.59 -3.16 -5.71
CA LEU A 55 19.47 -2.52 -6.71
C LEU A 55 19.81 -3.46 -7.88
N ALA A 56 19.82 -4.77 -7.65
CA ALA A 56 20.01 -5.76 -8.71
C ALA A 56 18.77 -5.92 -9.61
N LEU A 57 17.60 -5.39 -9.21
CA LEU A 57 16.38 -5.48 -10.02
C LEU A 57 16.36 -4.42 -11.14
N PRO A 58 15.83 -4.79 -12.33
CA PRO A 58 15.49 -3.83 -13.38
C PRO A 58 14.56 -2.72 -12.88
N ALA A 59 14.70 -1.52 -13.43
CA ALA A 59 13.96 -0.33 -13.00
C ALA A 59 12.44 -0.49 -13.16
N GLU A 60 11.97 -1.26 -14.15
CA GLU A 60 10.56 -1.56 -14.36
C GLU A 60 9.97 -2.34 -13.18
N ILE A 61 10.73 -3.32 -12.66
CA ILE A 61 10.30 -4.16 -11.53
C ILE A 61 10.29 -3.35 -10.23
N GLN A 62 11.27 -2.46 -10.05
CA GLN A 62 11.31 -1.54 -8.92
C GLN A 62 10.07 -0.63 -8.88
N GLY A 63 9.65 -0.08 -10.02
CA GLY A 63 8.42 0.72 -10.13
C GLY A 63 7.16 -0.07 -9.79
N LEU A 64 7.11 -1.35 -10.19
CA LEU A 64 6.00 -2.25 -9.89
C LEU A 64 5.92 -2.57 -8.38
N LEU A 65 7.07 -2.85 -7.76
CA LEU A 65 7.21 -3.01 -6.31
C LEU A 65 6.73 -1.78 -5.55
N PHE A 66 7.05 -0.57 -6.04
CA PHE A 66 6.58 0.67 -5.44
C PHE A 66 5.05 0.81 -5.49
N LEU A 67 4.46 0.54 -6.66
CA LEU A 67 3.01 0.54 -6.83
C LEU A 67 2.32 -0.42 -5.86
N VAL A 68 2.85 -1.63 -5.72
CA VAL A 68 2.35 -2.63 -4.76
C VAL A 68 2.49 -2.12 -3.32
N PHE A 69 3.62 -1.50 -2.97
CA PHE A 69 3.83 -0.94 -1.63
C PHE A 69 2.82 0.18 -1.33
N CYS A 70 2.67 1.16 -2.22
CA CYS A 70 1.67 2.23 -2.08
C CYS A 70 0.26 1.66 -1.91
N PHE A 71 -0.11 0.67 -2.73
CA PHE A 71 -1.39 -0.02 -2.64
C PHE A 71 -1.59 -0.67 -1.26
N PHE A 72 -0.54 -1.30 -0.73
CA PHE A 72 -0.56 -1.93 0.59
C PHE A 72 -0.71 -0.91 1.73
N VAL A 73 0.00 0.21 1.66
CA VAL A 73 -0.10 1.31 2.64
C VAL A 73 -1.50 1.91 2.65
N VAL A 74 -2.06 2.18 1.46
CA VAL A 74 -3.44 2.66 1.32
C VAL A 74 -4.43 1.66 1.92
N ARG A 75 -4.24 0.36 1.65
CA ARG A 75 -5.05 -0.71 2.26
C ARG A 75 -4.92 -0.76 3.78
N LEU A 76 -3.72 -0.52 4.32
CA LEU A 76 -3.46 -0.52 5.75
C LEU A 76 -4.14 0.69 6.43
N LEU A 77 -4.02 1.89 5.83
CA LEU A 77 -4.58 3.14 6.35
C LEU A 77 -6.11 3.18 6.28
N LEU A 78 -6.69 2.78 5.16
CA LEU A 78 -8.15 2.73 5.00
C LEU A 78 -8.77 1.58 5.79
N GLY A 79 -7.99 0.58 6.17
CA GLY A 79 -8.48 -0.63 6.80
C GLY A 79 -9.15 -1.58 5.80
N ARG A 80 -9.10 -2.88 6.13
CA ARG A 80 -9.44 -3.97 5.21
C ARG A 80 -10.85 -3.85 4.61
N ARG A 81 -11.85 -3.46 5.40
CA ARG A 81 -13.25 -3.32 4.95
C ARG A 81 -13.48 -2.15 3.99
N ILE A 82 -12.89 -0.98 4.27
CA ILE A 82 -13.07 0.20 3.41
C ILE A 82 -12.39 -0.05 2.07
N PHE A 83 -11.22 -0.66 2.10
CA PHE A 83 -10.50 -1.03 0.89
C PHE A 83 -11.24 -2.07 0.05
N GLU A 84 -11.79 -3.11 0.68
CA GLU A 84 -12.64 -4.10 -0.01
C GLU A 84 -13.86 -3.42 -0.65
N ASN A 85 -14.55 -2.53 0.06
CA ASN A 85 -15.69 -1.77 -0.51
C ASN A 85 -15.29 -0.88 -1.69
N ILE A 86 -14.16 -0.17 -1.61
CA ILE A 86 -13.66 0.67 -2.70
C ILE A 86 -13.30 -0.22 -3.90
N LEU A 87 -12.55 -1.29 -3.68
CA LEU A 87 -12.13 -2.22 -4.74
C LEU A 87 -13.35 -2.86 -5.42
N SER A 88 -14.33 -3.31 -4.64
CA SER A 88 -15.59 -3.87 -5.17
C SER A 88 -16.35 -2.85 -6.01
N ARG A 89 -16.41 -1.59 -5.56
CA ARG A 89 -17.08 -0.50 -6.30
C ARG A 89 -16.34 -0.15 -7.58
N LEU A 90 -15.01 -0.14 -7.54
CA LEU A 90 -14.15 0.16 -8.68
C LEU A 90 -14.24 -0.95 -9.75
N ILE A 91 -14.23 -2.22 -9.34
CA ILE A 91 -14.47 -3.38 -10.22
C ILE A 91 -15.88 -3.31 -10.81
N TYR A 92 -16.89 -3.00 -9.99
CA TYR A 92 -18.27 -2.87 -10.45
C TYR A 92 -18.41 -1.74 -11.48
N ASP A 93 -17.77 -0.59 -11.26
CA ASP A 93 -17.78 0.52 -12.22
C ASP A 93 -17.02 0.15 -13.51
N LEU A 94 -15.90 -0.56 -13.41
CA LEU A 94 -15.13 -1.04 -14.57
C LEU A 94 -15.96 -1.98 -15.44
N ILE A 95 -16.69 -2.91 -14.82
CA ILE A 95 -17.61 -3.82 -15.51
C ILE A 95 -18.80 -3.07 -16.10
N LYS A 96 -19.30 -2.03 -15.43
CA LYS A 96 -20.49 -1.27 -15.86
C LYS A 96 -20.22 -0.32 -17.02
N ILE A 97 -18.98 0.17 -17.18
CA ILE A 97 -18.57 1.06 -18.27
C ILE A 97 -18.96 0.52 -19.66
N PRO A 98 -18.62 -0.72 -20.07
CA PRO A 98 -19.00 -1.24 -21.38
C PRO A 98 -20.52 -1.32 -21.57
N PHE A 99 -21.28 -1.71 -20.54
CA PHE A 99 -22.75 -1.77 -20.63
C PHE A 99 -23.40 -0.38 -20.71
N LYS A 100 -22.86 0.62 -20.01
CA LYS A 100 -23.29 2.03 -20.15
C LYS A 100 -23.03 2.55 -21.55
N PHE A 101 -21.89 2.19 -22.14
CA PHE A 101 -21.53 2.61 -23.50
C PHE A 101 -22.47 2.00 -24.54
N VAL A 102 -22.78 0.70 -24.42
CA VAL A 102 -23.77 0.02 -25.26
C VAL A 102 -25.18 0.62 -25.08
N ALA A 103 -25.61 0.87 -23.84
CA ALA A 103 -26.90 1.50 -23.57
C ALA A 103 -26.99 2.95 -24.10
N TRP A 104 -25.88 3.69 -24.12
CA TRP A 104 -25.80 5.01 -24.75
C TRP A 104 -25.88 4.91 -26.27
N PHE A 105 -25.17 3.95 -26.87
CA PHE A 105 -25.18 3.71 -28.32
C PHE A 105 -26.57 3.27 -28.84
N PHE A 106 -27.30 2.47 -28.07
CA PHE A 106 -28.66 2.01 -28.41
C PHE A 106 -29.79 2.95 -27.95
N ARG A 107 -29.48 4.04 -27.24
CA ARG A 107 -30.46 5.12 -27.00
C ARG A 107 -30.64 5.91 -28.29
N VAL A 108 -31.39 5.31 -29.21
CA VAL A 108 -32.15 6.02 -30.23
C VAL A 108 -32.95 7.10 -29.50
N PRO A 109 -32.87 8.38 -29.89
CA PRO A 109 -33.70 9.42 -29.30
C PRO A 109 -35.14 9.05 -29.60
N ASN A 110 -35.84 8.52 -28.59
CA ASN A 110 -37.26 8.28 -28.67
C ASN A 110 -37.92 9.66 -28.66
N ARG A 111 -37.98 10.28 -29.85
CA ARG A 111 -38.79 11.46 -30.13
C ARG A 111 -40.22 11.05 -29.85
N ARG A 112 -40.70 11.35 -28.65
CA ARG A 112 -42.12 11.60 -28.44
C ARG A 112 -42.44 12.87 -29.24
N ALA A 113 -42.98 12.68 -30.43
CA ALA A 113 -43.71 13.67 -31.21
C ALA A 113 -44.94 12.94 -31.77
#